data_AF-A0A8G1VLV7-F1
#
_entry.id   AF-A0A8G1VLV7-F1
#
_cell.length_a   1.000
_cell.length_b   1.000
_cell.length_c   1.000
_cell.angle_alpha   90.00
_cell.angle_beta   90.00
_cell.angle_gamma   90.00
#
_symmetry.space_group_name_H-M   'P 1'
#
loop_
_entity.id
_entity.type
_entity.pdbx_description
1 polymer ?
#
loop_
_entity_poly.entity_id
_entity_poly.type
_entity_poly.pdbx_seq_one_letter_code
_entity_poly.pdbx_strand_id
1 'polypeptide(L)'
;MGSLFSFHFPGFFPLRDYEATINIPGMRGTLVAAILILLFVLFTPSFIRSKQIPNAPIFGYRSIFEPTFLLQGRFILGARHIIHNAYTTMRGNPFVLRRWDVDFLVLPMRYLEEVRLISPSKLSSKGAQTGVSLLVFALL
;
A
#
# COMPACT_ATOMS: atom_id res chain seq x y z
N MET A 1 -18.80 64.28 -36.89
CA MET A 1 -19.03 63.40 -35.74
C MET A 1 -18.44 62.04 -36.07
N GLY A 2 -17.44 61.59 -35.31
CA GLY A 2 -16.73 60.35 -35.54
C GLY A 2 -15.52 60.26 -34.62
N SER A 3 -15.75 59.93 -33.35
CA SER A 3 -14.72 59.77 -32.32
C SER A 3 -14.00 58.43 -32.50
N LEU A 4 -12.71 58.48 -32.84
CA LEU A 4 -11.80 57.33 -32.76
C LEU A 4 -11.44 57.08 -31.29
N PHE A 5 -12.03 56.05 -30.70
CA PHE A 5 -11.60 55.51 -29.41
C PHE A 5 -10.29 54.74 -29.60
N SER A 6 -9.19 55.26 -29.06
CA SER A 6 -7.93 54.53 -28.95
C SER A 6 -7.90 53.80 -27.60
N PHE A 7 -8.05 52.48 -27.63
CA PHE A 7 -7.88 51.63 -26.44
C PHE A 7 -6.39 51.34 -26.24
N HIS A 8 -5.80 52.00 -25.23
CA HIS A 8 -4.45 51.71 -24.77
C HIS A 8 -4.49 50.55 -23.78
N PHE A 9 -4.03 49.37 -24.20
CA PHE A 9 -3.76 48.25 -23.30
C PHE A 9 -2.30 48.33 -22.83
N PRO A 10 -2.02 48.61 -21.54
CA PRO A 10 -0.67 48.41 -21.00
C PRO A 10 -0.43 46.90 -20.87
N GLY A 11 0.10 46.30 -21.91
CA GLY A 11 0.64 44.95 -21.87
C GLY A 11 2.00 44.95 -21.19
N PHE A 12 2.03 44.66 -19.88
CA PHE A 12 3.25 44.17 -19.22
C PHE A 12 2.88 43.38 -17.97
N PHE A 13 2.39 42.16 -18.16
CA PHE A 13 2.50 41.17 -17.09
C PHE A 13 3.98 40.74 -17.06
N PRO A 14 4.71 40.93 -15.96
CA PRO A 14 6.00 40.29 -15.83
C PRO A 14 5.72 38.79 -15.74
N LEU A 15 6.03 38.05 -16.80
CA LEU A 15 6.32 36.63 -16.70
C LEU A 15 7.59 36.55 -15.87
N ARG A 16 7.43 36.61 -14.55
CA ARG A 16 8.50 36.45 -13.58
C ARG A 16 9.21 35.16 -13.95
N ASP A 17 10.45 35.32 -14.37
CA ASP A 17 11.30 34.27 -14.89
C ASP A 17 11.28 33.11 -13.90
N TYR A 18 10.51 32.07 -14.21
CA TYR A 18 10.72 30.76 -13.63
C TYR A 18 11.91 30.17 -14.39
N GLU A 19 13.06 30.81 -14.23
CA GLU A 19 14.35 30.16 -14.33
C GLU A 19 14.39 29.15 -13.18
N ALA A 20 13.59 28.09 -13.29
CA ALA A 20 13.91 26.83 -12.68
C ALA A 20 15.20 26.42 -13.38
N THR A 21 16.32 26.87 -12.83
CA THR A 21 17.64 26.41 -13.22
C THR A 21 17.59 24.90 -13.05
N ILE A 22 17.31 24.18 -14.14
CA ILE A 22 17.37 22.72 -14.20
C ILE A 22 18.85 22.43 -14.06
N ASN A 23 19.28 22.33 -12.80
CA ASN A 23 20.62 21.95 -12.43
C ASN A 23 20.72 20.49 -12.86
N ILE A 24 21.15 20.25 -14.11
CA ILE A 24 21.38 18.91 -14.66
C ILE A 24 22.45 18.31 -13.76
N PRO A 25 22.10 17.43 -12.80
CA PRO A 25 23.08 16.90 -11.90
C PRO A 25 24.05 16.10 -12.75
N GLY A 26 25.36 16.22 -12.50
CA GLY A 26 26.33 15.39 -13.20
C GLY A 26 25.91 13.91 -13.13
N MET A 27 26.22 13.12 -14.14
CA MET A 27 25.77 11.72 -14.28
C MET A 27 25.98 10.85 -13.01
N ARG A 28 26.94 11.20 -12.16
CA ARG A 28 27.17 10.56 -10.86
C ARG A 28 26.13 10.96 -9.80
N GLY A 29 25.73 12.23 -9.77
CA GLY A 29 24.70 12.75 -8.87
C GLY A 29 23.31 12.22 -9.21
N THR A 30 22.98 12.08 -10.49
CA THR A 30 21.71 11.45 -10.92
C THR A 30 21.66 9.98 -10.54
N LEU A 31 22.76 9.23 -10.69
CA LEU A 31 22.83 7.82 -10.28
C LEU A 31 22.67 7.65 -8.77
N VAL A 32 23.34 8.48 -7.96
CA VAL A 32 23.21 8.43 -6.49
C VAL A 32 21.78 8.78 -6.08
N ALA A 33 21.20 9.85 -6.64
CA ALA A 33 19.81 10.23 -6.38
C ALA A 33 18.83 9.11 -6.80
N ALA A 34 19.03 8.48 -7.95
CA ALA A 34 18.20 7.38 -8.42
C ALA A 34 18.30 6.15 -7.50
N ILE A 35 19.49 5.80 -7.03
CA ILE A 35 19.69 4.70 -6.07
C ILE A 35 19.01 5.03 -4.74
N LEU A 36 19.13 6.26 -4.25
CA LEU A 36 18.47 6.70 -3.03
C LEU A 36 16.95 6.70 -3.16
N ILE A 37 16.40 7.12 -4.31
CA ILE A 37 14.97 7.06 -4.60
C ILE A 37 14.51 5.60 -4.71
N LEU A 38 15.26 4.73 -5.39
CA LEU A 38 14.95 3.30 -5.49
C LEU A 38 14.94 2.64 -4.10
N LEU A 39 15.97 2.90 -3.30
CA LEU A 39 16.03 2.43 -1.92
C LEU A 39 14.86 3.00 -1.11
N PHE A 40 14.54 4.29 -1.25
CA PHE A 40 13.40 4.90 -0.58
C PHE A 40 12.08 4.26 -0.98
N VAL A 41 11.87 3.97 -2.27
CA VAL A 41 10.67 3.30 -2.79
C VAL A 41 10.58 1.85 -2.31
N LEU A 42 11.70 1.12 -2.29
CA LEU A 42 11.75 -0.25 -1.78
C LEU A 42 11.57 -0.30 -0.25
N PHE A 43 12.01 0.75 0.45
CA PHE A 43 11.92 0.86 1.90
C PHE A 43 10.60 1.50 2.36
N THR A 44 9.89 2.22 1.49
CA THR A 44 8.53 2.63 1.75
C THR A 44 7.65 1.39 1.76
N PRO A 45 7.09 1.00 2.92
CA PRO A 45 6.11 -0.06 2.94
C PRO A 45 4.95 0.42 2.06
N SER A 46 4.71 -0.22 0.93
CA SER A 46 3.62 0.10 0.02
C SER A 46 2.33 0.12 0.84
N PHE A 47 1.87 1.35 1.12
CA PHE A 47 0.92 1.64 2.17
C PHE A 47 -0.52 1.44 1.68
N ILE A 48 -0.75 0.40 0.87
CA ILE A 48 -2.09 -0.07 0.58
C ILE A 48 -2.49 -0.91 1.79
N ARG A 49 -2.66 -0.24 2.95
CA ARG A 49 -3.17 -0.89 4.15
C ARG A 49 -4.59 -1.32 3.85
N SER A 50 -4.77 -2.62 3.64
CA SER A 50 -6.05 -3.29 3.89
C SER A 50 -6.55 -2.81 5.25
N LYS A 51 -7.85 -2.51 5.33
CA LYS A 51 -8.53 -1.99 6.52
C LYS A 51 -8.34 -2.97 7.68
N GLN A 52 -7.24 -2.83 8.41
CA GLN A 52 -6.92 -3.68 9.55
C GLN A 52 -7.97 -3.42 10.63
N ILE A 53 -8.49 -4.49 11.21
CA ILE A 53 -9.36 -4.38 12.37
C ILE A 53 -8.52 -3.79 13.51
N PRO A 54 -8.94 -2.66 14.10
CA PRO A 54 -8.23 -2.07 15.22
C PRO A 54 -8.16 -3.11 16.35
N ASN A 55 -6.95 -3.40 16.82
CA ASN A 55 -6.60 -4.25 17.97
C ASN A 55 -6.36 -5.75 17.73
N ALA A 56 -6.28 -6.25 16.49
CA ALA A 56 -5.85 -7.64 16.28
C ALA A 56 -4.32 -7.77 16.32
N PRO A 57 -3.74 -8.65 17.17
CA PRO A 57 -2.29 -8.87 17.22
C PRO A 57 -1.78 -9.51 15.91
N ILE A 58 -0.57 -9.11 15.52
CA ILE A 58 0.05 -9.58 14.27
C ILE A 58 1.01 -10.73 14.61
N PHE A 59 0.82 -11.87 13.96
CA PHE A 59 1.66 -13.04 14.19
C PHE A 59 2.90 -13.06 13.27
N GLY A 60 4.02 -13.53 13.81
CA GLY A 60 5.20 -13.91 13.04
C GLY A 60 6.40 -12.95 13.14
N TYR A 61 6.22 -11.78 13.75
CA TYR A 61 7.33 -10.91 14.14
C TYR A 61 8.24 -11.61 15.16
N ARG A 62 9.55 -11.63 14.88
CA ARG A 62 10.58 -12.10 15.82
C ARG A 62 11.10 -10.98 16.71
N SER A 63 11.04 -9.73 16.25
CA SER A 63 11.51 -8.56 16.99
C SER A 63 10.66 -7.33 16.65
N ILE A 64 10.67 -6.34 17.55
CA ILE A 64 9.99 -5.05 17.39
C ILE A 64 10.59 -4.24 16.23
N PHE A 65 11.88 -4.47 15.93
CA PHE A 65 12.60 -3.81 14.84
C PHE A 65 12.62 -4.59 13.53
N GLU A 66 11.92 -5.73 13.44
CA GLU A 66 11.83 -6.48 12.19
C GLU A 66 10.95 -5.72 11.19
N PRO A 67 11.47 -5.36 10.00
CA PRO A 67 10.67 -4.69 9.00
C PRO A 67 9.60 -5.63 8.40
N THR A 68 8.46 -5.07 8.03
CA THR A 68 7.29 -5.83 7.57
C THR A 68 7.55 -6.70 6.34
N PHE A 69 8.39 -6.24 5.41
CA PHE A 69 8.70 -6.99 4.20
C PHE A 69 9.45 -8.31 4.48
N LEU A 70 10.27 -8.37 5.55
CA LEU A 70 10.94 -9.62 5.94
C LEU A 70 9.95 -10.65 6.45
N LEU A 71 8.98 -10.21 7.26
CA LEU A 71 7.88 -11.06 7.71
C LEU A 71 7.08 -11.59 6.51
N GLN A 72 6.70 -10.70 5.58
CA GLN A 72 5.96 -11.07 4.38
C GLN A 72 6.77 -12.02 3.46
N GLY A 73 8.08 -11.79 3.30
CA GLY A 73 8.98 -12.67 2.56
C GLY A 73 9.06 -14.07 3.17
N ARG A 74 9.13 -14.16 4.51
CA ARG A 74 9.11 -15.44 5.22
C ARG A 74 7.77 -16.15 5.11
N PHE A 75 6.68 -15.39 5.05
CA PHE A 75 5.37 -15.95 4.73
C PHE A 75 5.35 -16.57 3.33
N ILE A 76 5.96 -15.94 2.33
CA ILE A 76 6.08 -16.52 0.97
C ILE A 76 6.91 -17.82 0.99
N LEU A 77 8.05 -17.83 1.68
CA LEU A 77 8.96 -18.98 1.71
C LEU A 77 8.44 -20.16 2.57
N GLY A 78 7.61 -19.88 3.58
CA GLY A 78 7.28 -20.85 4.64
C GLY A 78 5.88 -20.70 5.21
N ALA A 79 4.89 -20.34 4.39
CA ALA A 79 3.51 -20.08 4.81
C ALA A 79 2.95 -21.18 5.71
N ARG A 80 3.09 -22.46 5.30
CA ARG A 80 2.51 -23.61 6.02
C ARG A 80 2.97 -23.68 7.48
N HIS A 81 4.26 -23.51 7.72
CA HIS A 81 4.83 -23.55 9.07
C HIS A 81 4.38 -22.34 9.91
N ILE A 82 4.35 -21.14 9.32
CA ILE A 82 3.91 -19.93 10.01
C ILE A 82 2.43 -20.04 10.38
N ILE A 83 1.58 -20.49 9.46
CA ILE A 83 0.15 -20.68 9.68
C ILE A 83 -0.09 -21.73 10.77
N HIS A 84 0.59 -22.88 10.68
CA HIS A 84 0.48 -23.93 11.70
C HIS A 84 0.85 -23.39 13.10
N ASN A 85 1.98 -22.70 13.21
CA ASN A 85 2.42 -22.11 14.48
C ASN A 85 1.48 -21.00 14.97
N ALA A 86 0.87 -20.25 14.06
CA ALA A 86 -0.12 -19.23 14.42
C ALA A 86 -1.36 -19.88 15.06
N TYR A 87 -1.87 -20.95 14.45
CA TYR A 87 -3.02 -21.70 14.99
C TYR A 87 -2.75 -22.35 16.34
N THR A 88 -1.53 -22.84 16.58
CA THR A 88 -1.17 -23.45 17.87
C THR A 88 -0.97 -22.40 18.96
N THR A 89 -0.32 -21.27 18.63
CA THR A 89 0.07 -20.26 19.63
C THR A 89 -1.08 -19.30 19.97
N MET A 90 -1.85 -18.87 18.98
CA MET A 90 -2.91 -17.87 19.13
C MET A 90 -4.30 -18.50 19.23
N ARG A 91 -4.37 -19.74 19.74
CA ARG A 91 -5.62 -20.50 19.81
C ARG A 91 -6.66 -19.72 20.62
N GLY A 92 -7.78 -19.40 19.96
CA GLY A 92 -8.91 -18.74 20.60
C GLY A 92 -8.89 -17.22 20.53
N ASN A 93 -7.83 -16.57 20.07
CA ASN A 93 -7.81 -15.12 19.84
C ASN A 93 -7.79 -14.79 18.35
N PRO A 94 -8.43 -13.70 17.91
CA PRO A 94 -8.30 -13.24 16.54
C PRO A 94 -6.88 -12.69 16.31
N PHE A 95 -6.30 -12.98 15.15
CA PHE A 95 -4.96 -12.50 14.80
C PHE A 95 -4.82 -12.21 13.32
N VAL A 96 -3.80 -11.42 12.98
CA VAL A 96 -3.49 -11.04 11.60
C VAL A 96 -2.23 -11.75 11.12
N LEU A 97 -2.30 -12.31 9.92
CA LEU A 97 -1.16 -12.80 9.15
C LEU A 97 -0.89 -11.83 8.01
N ARG A 98 0.35 -11.33 7.93
CA ARG A 98 0.76 -10.41 6.87
C ARG A 98 1.24 -11.18 5.64
N ARG A 99 0.54 -11.04 4.53
CA ARG A 99 1.02 -11.44 3.20
C ARG A 99 1.55 -10.22 2.47
N TRP A 100 2.34 -10.45 1.43
CA TRP A 100 2.89 -9.40 0.59
C TRP A 100 1.81 -8.50 -0.04
N ASP A 101 0.72 -9.11 -0.49
CA ASP A 101 -0.37 -8.41 -1.19
C ASP A 101 -1.55 -8.07 -0.26
N VAL A 102 -2.03 -9.06 0.53
CA VAL A 102 -3.23 -8.91 1.37
C VAL A 102 -3.03 -9.51 2.76
N ASP A 103 -3.32 -8.72 3.80
CA ASP A 103 -3.35 -9.19 5.17
C ASP A 103 -4.57 -10.08 5.44
N PHE A 104 -4.36 -11.23 6.06
CA PHE A 104 -5.42 -12.14 6.48
C PHE A 104 -5.74 -11.95 7.95
N LEU A 105 -7.00 -11.65 8.27
CA LEU A 105 -7.52 -11.77 9.61
C LEU A 105 -8.04 -13.19 9.82
N VAL A 106 -7.47 -13.91 10.77
CA VAL A 106 -7.92 -15.23 11.18
C VAL A 106 -8.80 -15.09 12.40
N LEU A 107 -10.06 -15.52 12.27
CA LEU A 107 -11.04 -15.53 13.34
C LEU A 107 -11.15 -16.94 13.95
N PRO A 108 -11.10 -17.09 15.28
CA PRO A 108 -11.34 -18.37 15.93
C PRO A 108 -12.83 -18.76 15.85
N MET A 109 -13.08 -20.06 15.96
CA MET A 109 -14.41 -20.70 15.80
C MET A 109 -15.51 -20.07 16.67
N ARG A 110 -15.18 -19.49 17.83
CA ARG A 110 -16.14 -18.83 18.72
C ARG A 110 -16.91 -17.67 18.07
N TYR A 111 -16.30 -17.00 17.08
CA TYR A 111 -16.93 -15.89 16.37
C TYR A 111 -17.79 -16.34 15.18
N LEU A 112 -17.91 -17.65 14.93
CA LEU A 112 -18.62 -18.16 13.75
C LEU A 112 -20.13 -17.88 13.86
N GLU A 113 -20.71 -17.94 15.06
CA GLU A 113 -22.10 -17.56 15.31
C GLU A 113 -22.33 -16.07 15.04
N GLU A 114 -21.44 -15.20 15.53
CA GLU A 114 -21.50 -13.76 15.27
C GLU A 114 -21.35 -13.43 13.78
N VAL A 115 -20.44 -14.11 13.08
CA VAL A 115 -20.23 -13.94 11.63
C VAL A 115 -21.45 -14.39 10.83
N ARG A 116 -22.17 -15.45 11.27
CA ARG A 116 -23.40 -15.91 10.62
C ARG A 116 -24.57 -14.92 10.77
N LEU A 117 -24.58 -14.13 11.84
CA LEU A 117 -25.57 -13.08 12.06
C LEU A 117 -25.30 -11.83 11.21
N ILE A 118 -24.08 -11.67 10.67
CA ILE A 118 -23.75 -10.58 9.75
C ILE A 118 -24.39 -10.87 8.38
N SER A 119 -25.21 -9.93 7.91
CA SER A 119 -25.89 -10.04 6.63
C SER A 119 -24.88 -10.17 5.47
N PRO A 120 -25.13 -11.05 4.47
CA PRO A 120 -24.21 -11.27 3.34
C PRO A 120 -23.94 -10.01 2.51
N SER A 121 -24.80 -8.99 2.62
CA SER A 121 -24.63 -7.66 2.01
C SER A 121 -23.40 -6.89 2.50
N LYS A 122 -22.88 -7.18 3.71
CA LYS A 122 -21.64 -6.58 4.24
C LYS A 122 -20.40 -7.41 3.95
N LEU A 123 -20.55 -8.70 3.63
CA LEU A 123 -19.48 -9.60 3.23
C LEU A 123 -19.20 -9.55 1.71
N SER A 124 -20.18 -9.09 0.92
CA SER A 124 -20.10 -8.92 -0.54
C SER A 124 -19.83 -7.45 -0.94
N SER A 125 -18.83 -6.80 -0.34
CA SER A 125 -18.45 -5.44 -0.74
C SER A 125 -17.11 -5.45 -1.46
N LYS A 126 -17.17 -5.63 -2.78
CA LYS A 126 -16.25 -5.16 -3.86
C LYS A 126 -14.71 -5.31 -3.75
N GLY A 127 -14.12 -5.70 -2.61
CA GLY A 127 -12.68 -5.87 -2.40
C GLY A 127 -12.20 -7.33 -2.40
N ALA A 128 -13.11 -8.30 -2.38
CA ALA A 128 -12.75 -9.72 -2.41
C ALA A 128 -12.44 -10.26 -3.82
N GLN A 129 -12.77 -9.51 -4.88
CA GLN A 129 -12.65 -9.96 -6.27
C GLN A 129 -11.43 -9.42 -7.03
N THR A 130 -10.71 -8.42 -6.52
CA THR A 130 -9.59 -7.81 -7.25
C THR A 130 -8.34 -8.71 -7.32
N GLY A 131 -8.22 -9.71 -6.44
CA GLY A 131 -7.12 -10.69 -6.48
C GLY A 131 -7.32 -11.86 -7.45
N VAL A 132 -8.54 -12.08 -7.96
CA VAL A 132 -8.84 -13.20 -8.88
C VAL A 132 -8.65 -12.78 -10.35
N SER A 133 -8.73 -11.49 -10.66
CA SER A 133 -8.66 -10.98 -12.05
C SER A 133 -7.25 -11.06 -12.66
N LEU A 134 -6.19 -10.93 -11.85
CA LEU A 134 -4.81 -10.90 -12.37
C LEU A 134 -4.26 -12.30 -12.69
N LEU A 135 -4.86 -13.37 -12.15
CA LEU A 135 -4.46 -14.74 -12.44
C LEU A 135 -5.03 -15.28 -13.76
N VAL A 136 -6.06 -14.65 -14.32
CA VAL A 136 -6.68 -15.09 -15.60
C VAL A 136 -5.92 -14.54 -16.82
N PHE A 137 -5.20 -13.43 -16.69
CA PHE A 137 -4.42 -12.85 -17.80
C PHE A 137 -3.02 -13.44 -17.98
N ALA A 138 -2.54 -14.28 -17.05
CA ALA A 138 -1.23 -14.94 -17.16
C ALA A 138 -1.31 -16.38 -17.69
N LEU A 139 -2.50 -16.84 -18.10
CA LEU A 139 -2.75 -18.21 -18.58
C LEU A 139 -3.39 -18.24 -19.98
N LEU A 140 -3.20 -17.17 -20.75
CA LEU A 140 -3.53 -17.06 -22.17
C LEU A 140 -2.36 -16.40 -22.90
#